data_AF-A0A5T2E3P9-F1
#
_entry.id   AF-A0A5T2E3P9-F1
#
_cell.length_a   1.000
_cell.length_b   1.000
_cell.length_c   1.000
_cell.angle_alpha   90.00
_cell.angle_beta   90.00
_cell.angle_gamma   90.00
#
_symmetry.space_group_name_H-M   'P 1'
#
loop_
_entity.id
_entity.type
_entity.pdbx_description
1 polymer ?
#
loop_
_entity_poly.entity_id
_entity_poly.type
_entity_poly.pdbx_seq_one_letter_code
_entity_poly.pdbx_strand_id
1 'polypeptide(L)'
;MQRNLPHILSQATNAPLLLEPAYARVFFCALGRESGAGSLHIPQNQENLDQAGMELVTGNYMSGDKPRARFYQVVNGIAVLPVSGTLVHKLGGMRPFSGMTGYDGITARLQQAISDPEVTGVLLDIDSPGGQAAGAFDCADMIYRLQQAISDPEVTGVLLDIDSPGGQAAGAFDCADMIYRLGQQKPIWALMNDVACSGAMLLASACSRRLVTQTARIGSVGVVMAHASYAGQLEQEGVEITLLYSGKHKTDLNPYQALPDDVRTDYQQKMDATRQMFADRVAQYIGLSAEAVMATEAAIYDGQAGIEVGLADEMVNAADAISVMAAALKNNSKGGDMPELTATEAAAQENQRVMGIIGCPEAKGREALAQMLAGQPGMSVAQAQAILAAAAPQQGVVSEADRIMALDEANGREELAATLAAMPDMTAERAKTILAAAPRAGATSLSDSILALDEAKGREELAGKLATIPGMTVEQARELLAAAPDASGSGGTNMNNAFDQFMQLHSPASLSGSSGNSNDVDTDTQLLMSIPGTRATKGEDKL
;
A
#
# COMPACT_ATOMS: atom_id res chain seq x y z
N MET A 1 39.77 1.83 -26.90
CA MET A 1 40.38 0.89 -25.95
C MET A 1 41.18 -0.12 -26.76
N GLN A 2 42.52 -0.11 -26.70
CA GLN A 2 43.33 -1.11 -27.41
C GLN A 2 43.09 -2.49 -26.76
N ARG A 3 42.68 -3.47 -27.56
CA ARG A 3 42.47 -4.85 -27.07
C ARG A 3 43.83 -5.47 -26.75
N ASN A 4 44.09 -5.80 -25.49
CA ASN A 4 45.33 -6.46 -25.07
C ASN A 4 45.27 -7.97 -25.35
N LEU A 5 45.30 -8.33 -26.65
CA LEU A 5 45.21 -9.70 -27.12
C LEU A 5 46.29 -10.63 -26.53
N PRO A 6 47.57 -10.21 -26.35
CA PRO A 6 48.58 -11.04 -25.70
C PRO A 6 48.21 -11.43 -24.26
N HIS A 7 47.63 -10.51 -23.50
CA HIS A 7 47.18 -10.81 -22.13
C HIS A 7 46.02 -11.81 -22.14
N ILE A 8 45.05 -11.66 -23.05
CA ILE A 8 43.91 -12.58 -23.18
C ILE A 8 44.40 -13.97 -23.59
N LEU A 9 45.32 -14.08 -24.55
CA LEU A 9 45.94 -15.34 -24.93
C LEU A 9 46.67 -16.00 -23.75
N SER A 10 47.42 -15.24 -22.94
CA SER A 10 48.14 -15.80 -21.78
C SER A 10 47.20 -16.32 -20.68
N GLN A 11 45.97 -15.79 -20.58
CA GLN A 11 44.96 -16.25 -19.62
C GLN A 11 44.14 -17.42 -20.19
N ALA A 12 43.93 -17.43 -21.50
CA ALA A 12 43.15 -18.47 -22.19
C ALA A 12 43.96 -19.73 -22.54
N THR A 13 45.29 -19.64 -22.56
CA THR A 13 46.17 -20.77 -22.87
C THR A 13 46.91 -21.21 -21.59
N ASN A 14 47.09 -22.52 -21.42
CA ASN A 14 47.83 -23.10 -20.28
C ASN A 14 47.20 -22.94 -18.88
N ALA A 15 45.90 -22.61 -18.82
CA ALA A 15 45.12 -22.58 -17.59
C ALA A 15 43.81 -23.39 -17.77
N PRO A 16 43.32 -24.08 -16.72
CA PRO A 16 42.00 -24.71 -16.77
C PRO A 16 40.90 -23.65 -16.86
N LEU A 17 40.07 -23.74 -17.90
CA LEU A 17 38.96 -22.82 -18.12
C LEU A 17 37.63 -23.54 -17.87
N LEU A 18 36.78 -22.97 -17.02
CA LEU A 18 35.42 -23.43 -16.82
C LEU A 18 34.50 -22.77 -17.87
N LEU A 19 34.46 -23.35 -19.07
CA LEU A 19 33.68 -22.84 -20.20
C LEU A 19 32.81 -23.95 -20.80
N GLU A 20 31.58 -23.59 -21.17
CA GLU A 20 30.68 -24.46 -21.92
C GLU A 20 31.28 -24.75 -23.32
N PRO A 21 31.29 -26.01 -23.82
CA PRO A 21 32.04 -26.39 -25.03
C PRO A 21 31.67 -25.60 -26.29
N ALA A 22 30.40 -25.28 -26.50
CA ALA A 22 29.98 -24.50 -27.65
C ALA A 22 30.50 -23.06 -27.58
N TYR A 23 30.49 -22.45 -26.39
CA TYR A 23 31.08 -21.14 -26.16
C TYR A 23 32.60 -21.15 -26.30
N ALA A 24 33.28 -22.17 -25.77
CA ALA A 24 34.72 -22.35 -25.91
C ALA A 24 35.14 -22.43 -27.39
N ARG A 25 34.39 -23.17 -28.21
CA ARG A 25 34.65 -23.28 -29.66
C ARG A 25 34.60 -21.91 -30.35
N VAL A 26 33.55 -21.12 -30.11
CA VAL A 26 33.43 -19.79 -30.71
C VAL A 26 34.50 -18.83 -30.17
N PHE A 27 34.77 -18.87 -28.87
CA PHE A 27 35.78 -18.05 -28.21
C PHE A 27 37.18 -18.30 -28.79
N PHE A 28 37.60 -19.56 -28.93
CA PHE A 28 38.90 -19.90 -29.49
C PHE A 28 38.98 -19.69 -31.01
N CYS A 29 37.88 -19.83 -31.76
CA CYS A 29 37.85 -19.43 -33.17
C CYS A 29 38.03 -17.91 -33.34
N ALA A 30 37.38 -17.09 -32.51
CA ALA A 30 37.52 -15.63 -32.54
C ALA A 30 38.93 -15.19 -32.08
N LEU A 31 39.42 -15.77 -30.98
CA LEU A 31 40.76 -15.47 -30.46
C LEU A 31 41.86 -15.94 -31.41
N GLY A 32 41.70 -17.10 -32.05
CA GLY A 32 42.58 -17.62 -33.09
C GLY A 32 42.68 -16.68 -34.29
N ARG A 33 41.55 -16.16 -34.78
CA ARG A 33 41.52 -15.17 -35.88
C ARG A 33 42.25 -13.88 -35.52
N GLU A 34 41.93 -13.32 -34.35
CA GLU A 34 42.52 -12.04 -33.90
C GLU A 34 44.01 -12.17 -33.53
N SER A 35 44.47 -13.38 -33.22
CA SER A 35 45.88 -13.68 -32.91
C SER A 35 46.70 -14.14 -34.12
N GLY A 36 46.08 -14.31 -35.29
CA GLY A 36 46.74 -14.76 -36.51
C GLY A 36 47.01 -16.26 -36.59
N ALA A 37 46.30 -17.07 -35.79
CA ALA A 37 46.40 -18.53 -35.88
C ALA A 37 45.90 -19.04 -37.24
N GLY A 38 46.65 -19.99 -37.83
CA GLY A 38 46.30 -20.57 -39.13
C GLY A 38 45.17 -21.59 -39.08
N SER A 39 45.03 -22.30 -37.96
CA SER A 39 43.96 -23.28 -37.74
C SER A 39 43.73 -23.54 -36.26
N LEU A 40 42.53 -23.98 -35.90
CA LEU A 40 42.17 -24.45 -34.56
C LEU A 40 41.82 -25.93 -34.61
N HIS A 41 42.56 -26.74 -33.86
CA HIS A 41 42.28 -28.15 -33.72
C HIS A 41 41.46 -28.43 -32.46
N ILE A 42 40.39 -29.21 -32.60
CA ILE A 42 39.49 -29.61 -31.51
C ILE A 42 39.63 -31.13 -31.32
N PRO A 43 40.40 -31.58 -30.32
CA PRO A 43 40.77 -33.00 -30.18
C PRO A 43 39.57 -33.93 -29.94
N GLN A 44 38.56 -33.45 -29.21
CA GLN A 44 37.39 -34.25 -28.81
C GLN A 44 36.56 -34.73 -30.00
N ASN A 45 36.53 -33.95 -31.09
CA ASN A 45 35.74 -34.27 -32.28
C ASN A 45 36.63 -34.54 -33.52
N GLN A 46 37.96 -34.58 -33.35
CA GLN A 46 38.94 -34.64 -34.44
C GLN A 46 38.72 -33.57 -35.53
N GLU A 47 38.19 -32.41 -35.13
CA GLU A 47 37.86 -31.33 -36.05
C GLU A 47 39.08 -30.41 -36.21
N ASN A 48 39.37 -29.96 -37.44
CA ASN A 48 40.39 -28.95 -37.69
C ASN A 48 39.76 -27.82 -38.49
N LEU A 49 39.67 -26.64 -37.89
CA LEU A 49 39.06 -25.46 -38.48
C LEU A 49 40.17 -24.56 -39.02
N ASP A 50 40.22 -24.40 -40.33
CA ASP A 50 41.06 -23.39 -40.98
C ASP A 50 40.48 -21.97 -40.77
N GLN A 51 41.15 -20.94 -41.30
CA GLN A 51 40.69 -19.56 -41.11
C GLN A 51 39.26 -19.31 -41.61
N ALA A 52 38.88 -19.90 -42.75
CA ALA A 52 37.54 -19.79 -43.29
C ALA A 52 36.50 -20.51 -42.41
N GLY A 53 36.85 -21.70 -41.89
CA GLY A 53 36.02 -22.43 -40.93
C GLY A 53 35.85 -21.68 -39.61
N MET A 54 36.92 -21.10 -39.06
CA MET A 54 36.84 -20.26 -37.86
C MET A 54 35.99 -19.00 -38.10
N GLU A 55 36.07 -18.42 -39.31
CA GLU A 55 35.24 -17.28 -39.72
C GLU A 55 33.77 -17.65 -39.87
N LEU A 56 33.47 -18.80 -40.46
CA LEU A 56 32.10 -19.30 -40.58
C LEU A 56 31.49 -19.60 -39.20
N VAL A 57 32.27 -20.22 -38.29
CA VAL A 57 31.82 -20.53 -36.93
C VAL A 57 31.53 -19.26 -36.12
N THR A 58 32.39 -18.25 -36.23
CA THR A 58 32.19 -16.95 -35.58
C THR A 58 31.06 -16.16 -36.25
N GLY A 59 30.97 -16.20 -37.58
CA GLY A 59 29.93 -15.57 -38.38
C GLY A 59 28.54 -16.13 -38.06
N ASN A 60 28.37 -17.46 -38.08
CA ASN A 60 27.10 -18.14 -37.77
C ASN A 60 26.64 -17.90 -36.33
N TYR A 61 27.58 -17.72 -35.38
CA TYR A 61 27.22 -17.33 -34.02
C TYR A 61 26.69 -15.88 -33.95
N MET A 62 27.21 -14.99 -34.79
CA MET A 62 26.84 -13.56 -34.82
C MET A 62 25.65 -13.23 -35.75
N SER A 63 25.37 -14.05 -36.77
CA SER A 63 24.32 -13.82 -37.77
C SER A 63 22.95 -14.38 -37.39
N GLY A 64 22.83 -15.10 -36.26
CA GLY A 64 21.54 -15.55 -35.74
C GLY A 64 20.94 -16.80 -36.41
N ASP A 65 21.51 -17.29 -37.52
CA ASP A 65 21.13 -18.57 -38.12
C ASP A 65 21.75 -19.73 -37.32
N LYS A 66 21.04 -20.15 -36.26
CA LYS A 66 21.35 -21.33 -35.46
C LYS A 66 20.30 -22.43 -35.67
N PRO A 67 20.69 -23.73 -35.65
CA PRO A 67 19.81 -24.76 -35.10
C PRO A 67 19.46 -24.33 -33.67
N ARG A 68 18.17 -24.33 -33.30
CA ARG A 68 17.68 -23.78 -32.02
C ARG A 68 18.49 -24.35 -30.84
N ALA A 69 19.43 -23.57 -30.32
CA ALA A 69 20.07 -23.85 -29.05
C ALA A 69 19.01 -23.67 -27.97
N ARG A 70 18.53 -24.77 -27.40
CA ARG A 70 17.70 -24.76 -26.19
C ARG A 70 18.58 -24.28 -25.04
N PHE A 71 18.15 -23.24 -24.32
CA PHE A 71 18.83 -22.75 -23.13
C PHE A 71 18.36 -23.47 -21.84
N TYR A 72 17.71 -24.63 -22.01
CA TYR A 72 17.13 -25.52 -21.01
C TYR A 72 17.23 -26.96 -21.55
N GLN A 73 17.20 -27.95 -20.66
CA GLN A 73 17.15 -29.36 -21.07
C GLN A 73 15.69 -29.80 -21.19
N VAL A 74 15.39 -30.77 -22.05
CA VAL A 74 14.06 -31.40 -22.09
C VAL A 74 14.23 -32.88 -21.72
N VAL A 75 13.64 -33.28 -20.59
CA VAL A 75 13.71 -34.65 -20.07
C VAL A 75 12.29 -35.19 -19.99
N ASN A 76 11.97 -36.25 -20.75
CA ASN A 76 10.64 -36.87 -20.81
C ASN A 76 9.49 -35.88 -21.07
N GLY A 77 9.73 -34.87 -21.91
CA GLY A 77 8.76 -33.83 -22.22
C GLY A 77 8.65 -32.72 -21.17
N ILE A 78 9.55 -32.64 -20.19
CA ILE A 78 9.61 -31.54 -19.23
C ILE A 78 10.84 -30.68 -19.49
N ALA A 79 10.63 -29.37 -19.69
CA ALA A 79 11.70 -28.41 -19.82
C ALA A 79 12.28 -28.07 -18.44
N VAL A 80 13.56 -28.37 -18.23
CA VAL A 80 14.33 -28.09 -17.01
C VAL A 80 15.06 -26.76 -17.17
N LEU A 81 14.59 -25.74 -16.46
CA LEU A 81 15.09 -24.37 -16.51
C LEU A 81 15.93 -24.08 -15.26
N PRO A 82 17.27 -24.02 -15.38
CA PRO A 82 18.13 -23.74 -14.24
C PRO A 82 18.04 -22.26 -13.83
N VAL A 83 17.91 -22.05 -12.53
CA VAL A 83 17.88 -20.77 -11.81
C VAL A 83 18.93 -20.86 -10.71
N SER A 84 20.17 -20.48 -11.03
CA SER A 84 21.32 -20.65 -10.12
C SER A 84 21.92 -19.31 -9.63
N GLY A 85 22.28 -19.27 -8.35
CA GLY A 85 22.89 -18.17 -7.63
C GLY A 85 22.02 -16.90 -7.49
N THR A 86 22.65 -15.74 -7.27
CA THR A 86 21.94 -14.51 -6.88
C THR A 86 21.07 -14.00 -8.04
N LEU A 87 19.78 -13.77 -7.75
CA LEU A 87 18.82 -13.26 -8.72
C LEU A 87 18.96 -11.73 -8.87
N VAL A 88 19.05 -11.26 -10.13
CA VAL A 88 19.30 -9.84 -10.43
C VAL A 88 18.41 -9.32 -11.57
N HIS A 89 18.00 -8.06 -11.50
CA HIS A 89 17.18 -7.42 -12.52
C HIS A 89 17.99 -6.93 -13.72
N LYS A 90 17.42 -7.14 -14.93
CA LYS A 90 17.76 -6.56 -16.25
C LYS A 90 19.08 -5.77 -16.29
N LEU A 91 20.09 -6.34 -16.94
CA LEU A 91 21.29 -5.59 -17.34
C LEU A 91 21.10 -5.05 -18.74
N GLY A 92 20.78 -3.76 -18.84
CA GLY A 92 21.07 -3.00 -20.05
C GLY A 92 22.58 -3.00 -20.30
N GLY A 93 23.08 -3.96 -21.08
CA GLY A 93 24.42 -3.96 -21.67
C GLY A 93 25.55 -4.70 -20.95
N MET A 94 25.37 -5.25 -19.74
CA MET A 94 26.39 -6.10 -19.10
C MET A 94 25.93 -7.55 -18.95
N ARG A 95 26.81 -8.51 -19.23
CA ARG A 95 26.51 -9.94 -19.02
C ARG A 95 26.72 -10.31 -17.54
N PRO A 96 26.00 -11.30 -17.00
CA PRO A 96 26.22 -11.78 -15.64
C PRO A 96 27.69 -12.18 -15.46
N PHE A 97 28.33 -11.63 -14.43
CA PHE A 97 29.62 -12.11 -13.95
C PHE A 97 29.39 -12.90 -12.66
N SER A 98 30.07 -14.04 -12.52
CA SER A 98 30.13 -14.84 -11.29
C SER A 98 28.77 -15.28 -10.72
N GLY A 99 28.20 -16.35 -11.29
CA GLY A 99 27.13 -17.13 -10.63
C GLY A 99 25.78 -16.43 -10.42
N MET A 100 25.50 -15.31 -11.09
CA MET A 100 24.19 -14.63 -11.01
C MET A 100 23.24 -15.09 -12.12
N THR A 101 21.94 -15.20 -11.82
CA THR A 101 20.89 -15.43 -12.82
C THR A 101 20.02 -14.18 -13.01
N GLY A 102 19.98 -13.66 -14.24
CA GLY A 102 19.14 -12.50 -14.60
C GLY A 102 17.70 -12.89 -14.95
N TYR A 103 16.71 -12.10 -14.52
CA TYR A 103 15.28 -12.39 -14.77
C TYR A 103 14.92 -12.38 -16.26
N ASP A 104 15.61 -11.59 -17.08
CA ASP A 104 15.50 -11.58 -18.54
C ASP A 104 15.93 -12.91 -19.16
N GLY A 105 17.00 -13.51 -18.62
CA GLY A 105 17.47 -14.85 -19.01
C GLY A 105 16.47 -15.95 -18.67
N ILE A 106 15.85 -15.91 -17.49
CA ILE A 106 14.84 -16.92 -17.10
C ILE A 106 13.55 -16.75 -17.92
N THR A 107 13.07 -15.52 -18.12
CA THR A 107 11.88 -15.24 -18.94
C THR A 107 12.09 -15.65 -20.39
N ALA A 108 13.27 -15.40 -20.96
CA ALA A 108 13.61 -15.84 -22.31
C ALA A 108 13.65 -17.37 -22.43
N ARG A 109 14.20 -18.07 -21.44
CA ARG A 109 14.20 -19.55 -21.37
C ARG A 109 12.79 -20.11 -21.27
N LEU A 110 11.95 -19.50 -20.44
CA LEU A 110 10.57 -19.92 -20.26
C LEU A 110 9.74 -19.69 -21.52
N GLN A 111 9.85 -18.53 -22.17
CA GLN A 111 9.19 -18.28 -23.44
C GLN A 111 9.65 -19.25 -24.54
N GLN A 112 10.95 -19.58 -24.55
CA GLN A 112 11.49 -20.55 -25.49
C GLN A 112 10.96 -21.96 -25.19
N ALA A 113 10.88 -22.37 -23.92
CA ALA A 113 10.33 -23.67 -23.49
C ALA A 113 8.83 -23.81 -23.77
N ILE A 114 8.04 -22.76 -23.54
CA ILE A 114 6.60 -22.72 -23.85
C ILE A 114 6.35 -22.79 -25.36
N SER A 115 7.27 -22.26 -26.17
CA SER A 115 7.15 -22.30 -27.64
C SER A 115 7.71 -23.58 -28.27
N ASP A 116 8.07 -24.57 -27.45
CA ASP A 116 8.74 -25.80 -27.87
C ASP A 116 7.74 -26.97 -27.88
N PRO A 117 7.37 -27.50 -29.06
CA PRO A 117 6.35 -28.55 -29.17
C PRO A 117 6.76 -29.90 -28.54
N GLU A 118 8.02 -30.05 -28.12
CA GLU A 118 8.47 -31.23 -27.36
C GLU A 118 8.30 -31.06 -25.84
N VAL A 119 7.77 -29.93 -25.37
CA VAL A 119 7.59 -29.60 -23.95
C VAL A 119 6.11 -29.68 -23.56
N THR A 120 5.84 -30.54 -22.59
CA THR A 120 4.51 -30.81 -21.98
C THR A 120 4.44 -30.34 -20.52
N GLY A 121 5.55 -29.85 -19.97
CA GLY A 121 5.65 -29.33 -18.60
C GLY A 121 6.95 -28.56 -18.37
N VAL A 122 6.98 -27.72 -17.35
CA VAL A 122 8.15 -26.90 -17.02
C VAL A 122 8.58 -27.22 -15.59
N LEU A 123 9.87 -27.52 -15.42
CA LEU A 123 10.57 -27.63 -14.15
C LEU A 123 11.46 -26.38 -13.99
N LEU A 124 11.28 -25.66 -12.90
CA LEU A 124 12.22 -24.63 -12.48
C LEU A 124 13.18 -25.28 -11.48
N ASP A 125 14.46 -25.40 -11.85
CA ASP A 125 15.53 -25.95 -11.03
C ASP A 125 16.22 -24.78 -10.28
N ILE A 126 15.83 -24.56 -9.02
CA ILE A 126 16.19 -23.36 -8.26
C ILE A 126 17.29 -23.68 -7.24
N ASP A 127 18.51 -23.24 -7.56
CA ASP A 127 19.72 -23.31 -6.72
C ASP A 127 20.15 -21.87 -6.36
N SER A 128 19.47 -21.21 -5.41
CA SER A 128 19.72 -19.80 -5.07
C SER A 128 20.01 -19.58 -3.58
N PRO A 129 21.09 -18.86 -3.21
CA PRO A 129 21.43 -18.60 -1.81
C PRO A 129 20.50 -17.59 -1.11
N GLY A 130 19.46 -17.09 -1.80
CA GLY A 130 18.69 -15.91 -1.37
C GLY A 130 19.47 -14.60 -1.59
N GLY A 131 18.76 -13.49 -1.78
CA GLY A 131 19.34 -12.17 -2.09
C GLY A 131 18.99 -11.05 -1.09
N GLN A 132 19.82 -10.00 -1.05
CA GLN A 132 19.50 -8.72 -0.40
C GLN A 132 18.79 -7.77 -1.39
N ALA A 133 17.55 -7.39 -1.04
CA ALA A 133 16.58 -6.48 -1.71
C ALA A 133 16.08 -6.95 -3.11
N ALA A 134 14.79 -7.19 -3.40
CA ALA A 134 13.53 -6.89 -2.72
C ALA A 134 12.49 -8.00 -3.01
N GLY A 135 12.06 -8.71 -1.97
CA GLY A 135 11.19 -9.90 -2.06
C GLY A 135 9.79 -9.69 -2.65
N ALA A 136 9.39 -8.45 -2.94
CA ALA A 136 8.14 -8.15 -3.67
C ALA A 136 8.26 -8.40 -5.19
N PHE A 137 9.44 -8.20 -5.79
CA PHE A 137 9.62 -8.36 -7.25
C PHE A 137 9.93 -9.80 -7.65
N ASP A 138 10.68 -10.54 -6.82
CA ASP A 138 10.87 -12.00 -6.99
C ASP A 138 9.55 -12.75 -6.87
N CYS A 139 8.73 -12.34 -5.90
CA CYS A 139 7.36 -12.82 -5.73
C CYS A 139 6.53 -12.55 -6.99
N ALA A 140 6.53 -11.32 -7.51
CA ALA A 140 5.78 -10.97 -8.71
C ALA A 140 6.21 -11.77 -9.96
N ASP A 141 7.51 -12.00 -10.15
CA ASP A 141 8.02 -12.79 -11.28
C ASP A 141 7.67 -14.28 -11.14
N MET A 142 7.82 -14.87 -9.96
CA MET A 142 7.42 -16.25 -9.73
C MET A 142 5.91 -16.43 -9.91
N ILE A 143 5.11 -15.50 -9.39
CA ILE A 143 3.66 -15.46 -9.59
C ILE A 143 3.32 -15.36 -11.08
N TYR A 144 3.96 -14.46 -11.82
CA TYR A 144 3.69 -14.30 -13.25
C TYR A 144 4.01 -15.58 -14.03
N ARG A 145 5.12 -16.25 -13.74
CA ARG A 145 5.49 -17.51 -14.40
C ARG A 145 4.54 -18.66 -14.05
N LEU A 146 4.16 -18.75 -12.77
CA LEU A 146 3.15 -19.71 -12.34
C LEU A 146 1.82 -19.45 -13.02
N GLN A 147 1.37 -18.20 -13.10
CA GLN A 147 0.15 -17.84 -13.82
C GLN A 147 0.21 -18.24 -15.29
N GLN A 148 1.34 -18.06 -15.97
CA GLN A 148 1.52 -18.50 -17.36
C GLN A 148 1.42 -20.03 -17.48
N ALA A 149 2.16 -20.78 -16.65
CA ALA A 149 2.10 -22.24 -16.65
C ALA A 149 0.70 -22.77 -16.31
N ILE A 150 0.01 -22.13 -15.36
CA ILE A 150 -1.35 -22.51 -14.98
C ILE A 150 -2.36 -22.19 -16.09
N SER A 151 -2.19 -21.09 -16.82
CA SER A 151 -3.07 -20.69 -17.92
C SER A 151 -2.86 -21.53 -19.19
N ASP A 152 -1.71 -22.18 -19.35
CA ASP A 152 -1.38 -22.98 -20.52
C ASP A 152 -2.10 -24.33 -20.52
N PRO A 153 -3.00 -24.64 -21.48
CA PRO A 153 -3.75 -25.90 -21.49
C PRO A 153 -2.89 -27.16 -21.65
N GLU A 154 -1.66 -27.07 -22.17
CA GLU A 154 -0.76 -28.23 -22.30
C GLU A 154 -0.09 -28.59 -20.97
N VAL A 155 0.04 -27.63 -20.05
CA VAL A 155 0.56 -27.86 -18.71
C VAL A 155 -0.53 -28.46 -17.83
N THR A 156 -0.28 -29.67 -17.33
CA THR A 156 -1.24 -30.40 -16.46
C THR A 156 -0.90 -30.32 -14.96
N GLY A 157 0.28 -29.81 -14.62
CA GLY A 157 0.72 -29.54 -13.25
C GLY A 157 2.12 -28.91 -13.23
N VAL A 158 2.53 -28.38 -12.08
CA VAL A 158 3.83 -27.72 -11.89
C VAL A 158 4.58 -28.36 -10.72
N LEU A 159 5.85 -28.71 -10.92
CA LEU A 159 6.75 -29.13 -9.83
C LEU A 159 7.71 -27.98 -9.52
N LEU A 160 7.71 -27.52 -8.27
CA LEU A 160 8.69 -26.58 -7.74
C LEU A 160 9.84 -27.38 -7.12
N ASP A 161 11.01 -27.37 -7.76
CA ASP A 161 12.23 -27.88 -7.13
C ASP A 161 12.79 -26.79 -6.21
N ILE A 162 12.82 -27.08 -4.92
CA ILE A 162 13.17 -26.13 -3.86
C ILE A 162 14.48 -26.61 -3.23
N ASP A 163 15.52 -25.82 -3.46
CA ASP A 163 16.78 -25.86 -2.73
C ASP A 163 17.14 -24.45 -2.21
N SER A 164 16.59 -24.11 -1.04
CA SER A 164 16.75 -22.79 -0.44
C SER A 164 16.68 -22.83 1.10
N PRO A 165 17.60 -22.14 1.79
CA PRO A 165 17.54 -21.95 3.24
C PRO A 165 16.45 -20.95 3.68
N GLY A 166 15.79 -20.29 2.72
CA GLY A 166 14.79 -19.25 2.96
C GLY A 166 15.29 -17.86 2.55
N GLY A 167 14.75 -16.82 3.19
CA GLY A 167 15.03 -15.44 2.81
C GLY A 167 14.22 -14.43 3.60
N GLN A 168 14.05 -13.24 3.02
CA GLN A 168 13.29 -12.16 3.65
C GLN A 168 11.79 -12.49 3.73
N ALA A 169 11.16 -12.13 4.85
CA ALA A 169 9.72 -12.34 5.06
C ALA A 169 8.85 -11.47 4.13
N ALA A 170 9.36 -10.29 3.72
CA ALA A 170 8.63 -9.36 2.87
C ALA A 170 8.32 -9.97 1.49
N GLY A 171 7.05 -10.07 1.13
CA GLY A 171 6.55 -10.62 -0.13
C GLY A 171 6.46 -12.15 -0.18
N ALA A 172 7.12 -12.88 0.74
CA ALA A 172 7.07 -14.35 0.79
C ALA A 172 5.66 -14.88 1.10
N PHE A 173 4.95 -14.21 2.00
CA PHE A 173 3.56 -14.54 2.37
C PHE A 173 2.58 -14.35 1.20
N ASP A 174 2.67 -13.22 0.50
CA ASP A 174 1.84 -12.95 -0.68
C ASP A 174 2.12 -13.98 -1.79
N CYS A 175 3.39 -14.39 -1.92
CA CYS A 175 3.80 -15.39 -2.87
C CYS A 175 3.21 -16.76 -2.55
N ALA A 176 3.31 -17.19 -1.29
CA ALA A 176 2.73 -18.44 -0.82
C ALA A 176 1.20 -18.45 -1.00
N ASP A 177 0.52 -17.35 -0.67
CA ASP A 177 -0.92 -17.18 -0.90
C ASP A 177 -1.28 -17.39 -2.38
N MET A 178 -0.47 -16.84 -3.28
CA MET A 178 -0.69 -17.00 -4.71
C MET A 178 -0.40 -18.41 -5.20
N ILE A 179 0.69 -19.05 -4.76
CA ILE A 179 0.97 -20.47 -5.05
C ILE A 179 -0.24 -21.31 -4.62
N TYR A 180 -0.74 -21.09 -3.39
CA TYR A 180 -1.87 -21.83 -2.86
C TYR A 180 -3.14 -21.65 -3.70
N ARG A 181 -3.45 -20.41 -4.12
CA ARG A 181 -4.59 -20.10 -5.00
C ARG A 181 -4.45 -20.74 -6.39
N LEU A 182 -3.27 -20.65 -6.99
CA LEU A 182 -2.99 -21.24 -8.30
C LEU A 182 -3.03 -22.77 -8.27
N GLY A 183 -2.59 -23.36 -7.15
CA GLY A 183 -2.69 -24.79 -6.86
C GLY A 183 -4.11 -25.33 -6.86
N GLN A 184 -5.12 -24.47 -6.67
CA GLN A 184 -6.53 -24.86 -6.78
C GLN A 184 -6.97 -25.08 -8.24
N GLN A 185 -6.29 -24.45 -9.21
CA GLN A 185 -6.63 -24.58 -10.62
C GLN A 185 -5.95 -25.81 -11.25
N LYS A 186 -4.64 -25.96 -11.00
CA LYS A 186 -3.88 -27.15 -11.39
C LYS A 186 -2.91 -27.55 -10.29
N PRO A 187 -2.59 -28.84 -10.14
CA PRO A 187 -1.69 -29.30 -9.09
C PRO A 187 -0.32 -28.62 -9.17
N ILE A 188 0.06 -27.95 -8.08
CA ILE A 188 1.42 -27.47 -7.85
C ILE A 188 2.02 -28.32 -6.74
N TRP A 189 3.11 -29.00 -7.01
CA TRP A 189 3.85 -29.83 -6.07
C TRP A 189 5.18 -29.16 -5.73
N ALA A 190 5.70 -29.42 -4.53
CA ALA A 190 7.06 -29.07 -4.14
C ALA A 190 7.91 -30.33 -4.07
N LEU A 191 9.14 -30.26 -4.58
CA LEU A 191 10.23 -31.17 -4.28
C LEU A 191 11.21 -30.42 -3.40
N MET A 192 11.31 -30.81 -2.13
CA MET A 192 12.31 -30.29 -1.20
C MET A 192 13.55 -31.17 -1.32
N ASN A 193 14.49 -30.74 -2.16
CA ASN A 193 15.58 -31.59 -2.64
C ASN A 193 16.75 -31.67 -1.65
N ASP A 194 17.38 -30.55 -1.31
CA ASP A 194 18.43 -30.49 -0.27
C ASP A 194 18.03 -29.57 0.88
N VAL A 195 17.51 -28.36 0.61
CA VAL A 195 17.05 -27.46 1.66
C VAL A 195 15.69 -26.84 1.32
N ALA A 196 14.75 -26.86 2.27
CA ALA A 196 13.53 -26.06 2.20
C ALA A 196 13.20 -25.51 3.59
N CYS A 197 13.95 -24.48 3.99
CA CYS A 197 13.86 -23.88 5.32
C CYS A 197 13.27 -22.48 5.29
N SER A 198 12.67 -22.04 6.40
CA SER A 198 12.19 -20.68 6.60
C SER A 198 11.29 -20.23 5.44
N GLY A 199 11.53 -19.07 4.81
CA GLY A 199 10.73 -18.59 3.69
C GLY A 199 10.49 -19.64 2.57
N ALA A 200 11.41 -20.57 2.34
CA ALA A 200 11.22 -21.64 1.36
C ALA A 200 10.19 -22.69 1.84
N MET A 201 10.19 -23.03 3.13
CA MET A 201 9.16 -23.88 3.75
C MET A 201 7.78 -23.24 3.66
N LEU A 202 7.69 -21.90 3.75
CA LEU A 202 6.42 -21.18 3.53
C LEU A 202 5.87 -21.44 2.12
N LEU A 203 6.72 -21.34 1.09
CA LEU A 203 6.32 -21.59 -0.30
C LEU A 203 6.00 -23.07 -0.55
N ALA A 204 6.83 -23.98 -0.03
CA ALA A 204 6.61 -25.41 -0.12
C ALA A 204 5.29 -25.83 0.55
N SER A 205 4.98 -25.24 1.71
CA SER A 205 3.74 -25.51 2.45
C SER A 205 2.48 -25.16 1.64
N ALA A 206 2.54 -24.12 0.80
CA ALA A 206 1.45 -23.69 -0.07
C ALA A 206 1.19 -24.63 -1.27
N CYS A 207 2.10 -25.57 -1.55
CA CYS A 207 1.92 -26.55 -2.62
C CYS A 207 0.96 -27.66 -2.19
N SER A 208 0.22 -28.20 -3.16
CA SER A 208 -0.79 -29.26 -2.96
C SER A 208 -0.20 -30.62 -2.57
N ARG A 209 1.09 -30.84 -2.84
CA ARG A 209 1.85 -32.02 -2.38
C ARG A 209 3.32 -31.67 -2.20
N ARG A 210 3.95 -32.21 -1.18
CA ARG A 210 5.33 -31.91 -0.75
C ARG A 210 6.13 -33.19 -0.70
N LEU A 211 6.97 -33.37 -1.70
CA LEU A 211 7.95 -34.44 -1.76
C LEU A 211 9.23 -33.98 -1.04
N VAL A 212 9.90 -34.90 -0.36
CA VAL A 212 11.16 -34.63 0.35
C VAL A 212 12.18 -35.71 0.07
N THR A 213 13.46 -35.38 -0.05
CA THR A 213 14.51 -36.40 -0.16
C THR A 213 14.99 -36.87 1.20
N GLN A 214 15.70 -37.99 1.24
CA GLN A 214 16.16 -38.61 2.49
C GLN A 214 17.00 -37.69 3.38
N THR A 215 17.82 -36.82 2.79
CA THR A 215 18.75 -35.94 3.51
C THR A 215 18.33 -34.48 3.49
N ALA A 216 17.19 -34.16 2.87
CA ALA A 216 16.73 -32.78 2.78
C ALA A 216 16.43 -32.20 4.16
N ARG A 217 16.89 -30.97 4.40
CA ARG A 217 16.63 -30.19 5.60
C ARG A 217 15.44 -29.27 5.38
N ILE A 218 14.36 -29.52 6.11
CA ILE A 218 13.11 -28.75 5.99
C ILE A 218 12.67 -28.16 7.33
N GLY A 219 11.74 -27.21 7.31
CA GLY A 219 11.24 -26.57 8.53
C GLY A 219 11.82 -25.19 8.73
N SER A 220 12.38 -24.90 9.91
CA SER A 220 12.82 -23.54 10.27
C SER A 220 11.68 -22.51 10.15
N VAL A 221 10.46 -22.92 10.55
CA VAL A 221 9.27 -22.07 10.52
C VAL A 221 9.37 -21.03 11.63
N GLY A 222 10.02 -19.92 11.31
CA GLY A 222 10.31 -18.85 12.25
C GLY A 222 10.91 -17.63 11.58
N VAL A 223 11.17 -16.61 12.40
CA VAL A 223 11.79 -15.35 12.00
C VAL A 223 12.92 -15.00 12.94
N VAL A 224 13.94 -14.34 12.42
CA VAL A 224 15.08 -13.88 13.20
C VAL A 224 15.45 -12.45 12.79
N MET A 225 15.92 -11.68 13.76
CA MET A 225 16.54 -10.38 13.55
C MET A 225 17.90 -10.36 14.25
N ALA A 226 18.94 -9.96 13.54
CA ALA A 226 20.27 -9.78 14.12
C ALA A 226 20.51 -8.29 14.41
N HIS A 227 20.84 -7.97 15.66
CA HIS A 227 21.39 -6.66 16.05
C HIS A 227 22.85 -6.82 16.44
N ALA A 228 23.71 -5.95 15.91
CA ALA A 228 25.13 -5.88 16.26
C ALA A 228 25.41 -4.53 16.92
N SER A 229 26.09 -4.57 18.07
CA SER A 229 26.57 -3.36 18.74
C SER A 229 28.08 -3.24 18.58
N TYR A 230 28.53 -2.11 18.05
CA TYR A 230 29.94 -1.74 17.93
C TYR A 230 30.41 -0.81 19.05
N ALA A 231 29.59 -0.60 20.09
CA ALA A 231 29.90 0.31 21.19
C ALA A 231 31.28 0.03 21.81
N GLY A 232 31.58 -1.23 22.11
CA GLY A 232 32.88 -1.61 22.68
C GLY A 232 34.06 -1.47 21.72
N GLN A 233 33.83 -1.55 20.40
CA GLN A 233 34.86 -1.29 19.39
C GLN A 233 35.14 0.22 19.28
N LEU A 234 34.08 1.02 19.20
CA LEU A 234 34.16 2.48 19.11
C LEU A 234 34.85 3.09 20.35
N GLU A 235 34.57 2.53 21.53
CA GLU A 235 35.25 2.93 22.77
C GLU A 235 36.76 2.66 22.71
N GLN A 236 37.19 1.51 22.17
CA GLN A 236 38.61 1.18 21.98
C GLN A 236 39.29 2.10 20.95
N GLU A 237 38.55 2.52 19.92
CA GLU A 237 39.01 3.45 18.89
C GLU A 237 38.98 4.91 19.36
N GLY A 238 38.41 5.20 20.53
CA GLY A 238 38.27 6.55 21.07
C GLY A 238 37.25 7.42 20.29
N VAL A 239 36.27 6.79 19.64
CA VAL A 239 35.25 7.46 18.83
C VAL A 239 33.93 7.52 19.61
N GLU A 240 33.48 8.74 19.91
CA GLU A 240 32.16 8.97 20.51
C GLU A 240 31.14 9.40 19.45
N ILE A 241 30.03 8.67 19.35
CA ILE A 241 28.93 8.99 18.43
C ILE A 241 27.74 9.50 19.24
N THR A 242 27.40 10.78 19.06
CA THR A 242 26.16 11.38 19.61
C THR A 242 25.09 11.42 18.52
N LEU A 243 23.98 10.73 18.73
CA LEU A 243 22.84 10.75 17.80
C LEU A 243 21.87 11.88 18.16
N LEU A 244 21.59 12.77 17.19
CA LEU A 244 20.56 13.80 17.29
C LEU A 244 19.39 13.41 16.39
N TYR A 245 18.20 13.25 16.95
CA TYR A 245 17.03 12.76 16.23
C TYR A 245 15.73 13.28 16.83
N SER A 246 14.68 13.31 16.00
CA SER A 246 13.32 13.62 16.41
C SER A 246 12.50 12.33 16.55
N GLY A 247 11.98 12.09 17.76
CA GLY A 247 11.15 10.94 18.11
C GLY A 247 11.92 9.80 18.79
N LYS A 248 11.39 9.28 19.91
CA LYS A 248 12.06 8.29 20.78
C LYS A 248 12.58 7.06 20.02
N HIS A 249 11.79 6.54 19.08
CA HIS A 249 12.07 5.29 18.37
C HIS A 249 12.89 5.46 17.07
N LYS A 250 13.30 6.70 16.74
CA LYS A 250 13.92 7.00 15.43
C LYS A 250 15.27 6.32 15.24
N THR A 251 15.93 5.99 16.33
CA THR A 251 17.26 5.34 16.37
C THR A 251 17.22 3.97 17.01
N ASP A 252 16.04 3.34 17.10
CA ASP A 252 15.95 1.95 17.52
C ASP A 252 16.82 1.07 16.60
N LEU A 253 17.45 0.04 17.19
CA LEU A 253 18.39 -0.85 16.51
C LEU A 253 19.66 -0.20 15.95
N ASN A 254 19.99 1.05 16.33
CA ASN A 254 21.27 1.62 15.94
C ASN A 254 22.44 0.77 16.46
N PRO A 255 23.57 0.72 15.74
CA PRO A 255 24.66 -0.18 16.09
C PRO A 255 25.71 0.47 17.02
N TYR A 256 25.51 1.72 17.44
CA TYR A 256 26.53 2.51 18.14
C TYR A 256 26.45 2.40 19.67
N GLN A 257 25.35 1.86 20.19
CA GLN A 257 25.15 1.60 21.62
C GLN A 257 24.60 0.18 21.84
N ALA A 258 24.60 -0.28 23.09
CA ALA A 258 23.93 -1.52 23.45
C ALA A 258 22.41 -1.40 23.19
N LEU A 259 21.77 -2.50 22.79
CA LEU A 259 20.33 -2.52 22.53
C LEU A 259 19.56 -2.28 23.85
N PRO A 260 18.78 -1.19 23.97
CA PRO A 260 17.98 -0.92 25.17
C PRO A 260 16.93 -2.01 25.42
N ASP A 261 16.61 -2.27 26.68
CA ASP A 261 15.67 -3.33 27.06
C ASP A 261 14.25 -3.10 26.54
N ASP A 262 13.76 -1.85 26.56
CA ASP A 262 12.43 -1.52 26.04
C ASP A 262 12.33 -1.73 24.52
N VAL A 263 13.37 -1.36 23.77
CA VAL A 263 13.49 -1.63 22.34
C VAL A 263 13.58 -3.14 22.08
N ARG A 264 14.37 -3.88 22.86
CA ARG A 264 14.45 -5.35 22.77
C ARG A 264 13.08 -5.99 22.97
N THR A 265 12.35 -5.61 24.00
CA THR A 265 11.01 -6.15 24.29
C THR A 265 10.03 -5.84 23.15
N ASP A 266 10.00 -4.61 22.65
CA ASP A 266 9.13 -4.21 21.54
C ASP A 266 9.41 -5.01 20.27
N TYR A 267 10.67 -5.17 19.88
CA TYR A 267 11.04 -5.95 18.68
C TYR A 267 10.85 -7.46 18.87
N GLN A 268 11.04 -7.99 20.07
CA GLN A 268 10.72 -9.39 20.37
C GLN A 268 9.23 -9.66 20.17
N GLN A 269 8.34 -8.80 20.69
CA GLN A 269 6.90 -8.94 20.49
C GLN A 269 6.51 -8.90 19.00
N LYS A 270 7.15 -8.04 18.20
CA LYS A 270 6.93 -8.00 16.73
C LYS A 270 7.40 -9.28 16.05
N MET A 271 8.54 -9.83 16.46
CA MET A 271 9.04 -11.11 15.94
C MET A 271 8.10 -12.26 16.30
N ASP A 272 7.63 -12.32 17.54
CA ASP A 272 6.70 -13.36 18.01
C ASP A 272 5.38 -13.30 17.23
N ALA A 273 4.83 -12.10 17.01
CA ALA A 273 3.64 -11.90 16.19
C ALA A 273 3.85 -12.34 14.73
N THR A 274 5.04 -12.07 14.16
CA THR A 274 5.36 -12.49 12.79
C THR A 274 5.55 -14.01 12.70
N ARG A 275 6.16 -14.64 13.73
CA ARG A 275 6.27 -16.10 13.83
C ARG A 275 4.90 -16.75 13.91
N GLN A 276 3.98 -16.19 14.70
CA GLN A 276 2.60 -16.68 14.77
C GLN A 276 1.92 -16.64 13.39
N MET A 277 2.02 -15.51 12.67
CA MET A 277 1.50 -15.39 11.30
C MET A 277 2.08 -16.47 10.37
N PHE A 278 3.39 -16.74 10.48
CA PHE A 278 4.05 -17.80 9.72
C PHE A 278 3.45 -19.17 10.05
N ALA A 279 3.38 -19.52 11.34
CA ALA A 279 2.80 -20.78 11.77
C ALA A 279 1.35 -20.95 11.30
N ASP A 280 0.54 -19.90 11.39
CA ASP A 280 -0.86 -19.90 10.95
C ASP A 280 -0.99 -20.23 9.45
N ARG A 281 -0.13 -19.65 8.61
CA ARG A 281 -0.15 -19.90 7.15
C ARG A 281 0.31 -21.31 6.80
N VAL A 282 1.41 -21.77 7.40
CA VAL A 282 1.88 -23.15 7.19
C VAL A 282 0.81 -24.15 7.64
N ALA A 283 0.20 -23.92 8.81
CA ALA A 283 -0.89 -24.72 9.33
C ALA A 283 -2.09 -24.75 8.37
N GLN A 284 -2.51 -23.59 7.88
CA GLN A 284 -3.61 -23.46 6.91
C GLN A 284 -3.35 -24.26 5.63
N TYR A 285 -2.16 -24.17 5.05
CA TYR A 285 -1.88 -24.80 3.75
C TYR A 285 -1.71 -26.32 3.86
N ILE A 286 -1.10 -26.79 4.94
CA ILE A 286 -0.80 -28.22 5.14
C ILE A 286 -1.99 -28.97 5.77
N GLY A 287 -2.83 -28.29 6.55
CA GLY A 287 -3.90 -28.90 7.33
C GLY A 287 -3.46 -29.33 8.74
N LEU A 288 -2.44 -28.68 9.30
CA LEU A 288 -2.02 -28.83 10.70
C LEU A 288 -2.69 -27.77 11.58
N SER A 289 -2.58 -27.92 12.90
CA SER A 289 -2.92 -26.83 13.83
C SER A 289 -1.74 -25.86 13.96
N ALA A 290 -2.02 -24.58 14.19
CA ALA A 290 -0.97 -23.59 14.41
C ALA A 290 -0.13 -23.93 15.64
N GLU A 291 -0.72 -24.54 16.67
CA GLU A 291 -0.02 -25.02 17.86
C GLU A 291 0.99 -26.13 17.53
N ALA A 292 0.62 -27.07 16.65
CA ALA A 292 1.52 -28.13 16.21
C ALA A 292 2.73 -27.56 15.45
N VAL A 293 2.50 -26.56 14.58
CA VAL A 293 3.58 -25.87 13.87
C VAL A 293 4.44 -25.06 14.84
N MET A 294 3.85 -24.35 15.79
CA MET A 294 4.58 -23.58 16.80
C MET A 294 5.43 -24.47 17.71
N ALA A 295 4.93 -25.65 18.08
CA ALA A 295 5.62 -26.63 18.91
C ALA A 295 6.92 -27.17 18.29
N THR A 296 7.15 -26.96 16.99
CA THR A 296 8.42 -27.27 16.34
C THR A 296 9.58 -26.41 16.84
N GLU A 297 9.31 -25.28 17.51
CA GLU A 297 10.33 -24.32 17.94
C GLU A 297 11.28 -23.85 16.82
N ALA A 298 10.74 -23.75 15.60
CA ALA A 298 11.49 -23.43 14.38
C ALA A 298 12.69 -24.38 14.14
N ALA A 299 12.59 -25.63 14.60
CA ALA A 299 13.60 -26.64 14.35
C ALA A 299 13.65 -27.04 12.86
N ILE A 300 14.79 -27.61 12.49
CA ILE A 300 15.02 -28.24 11.19
C ILE A 300 14.79 -29.75 11.35
N TYR A 301 14.15 -30.35 10.36
CA TYR A 301 13.85 -31.78 10.30
C TYR A 301 14.40 -32.36 9.00
N ASP A 302 15.00 -33.54 9.09
CA ASP A 302 15.57 -34.23 7.93
C ASP A 302 14.58 -35.24 7.38
N GLY A 303 14.37 -35.24 6.05
CA GLY A 303 13.65 -36.28 5.30
C GLY A 303 12.41 -36.83 6.02
N GLN A 304 12.54 -38.07 6.55
CA GLN A 304 11.47 -38.78 7.24
C GLN A 304 10.94 -38.06 8.49
N ALA A 305 11.79 -37.39 9.27
CA ALA A 305 11.36 -36.61 10.43
C ALA A 305 10.48 -35.43 10.00
N GLY A 306 10.74 -34.87 8.82
CA GLY A 306 9.92 -33.85 8.19
C GLY A 306 8.49 -34.33 7.85
N ILE A 307 8.35 -35.61 7.48
CA ILE A 307 7.05 -36.25 7.26
C ILE A 307 6.34 -36.53 8.59
N GLU A 308 7.06 -37.05 9.58
CA GLU A 308 6.50 -37.40 10.89
C GLU A 308 5.94 -36.18 11.63
N VAL A 309 6.57 -35.02 11.48
CA VAL A 309 6.08 -33.74 12.03
C VAL A 309 5.01 -33.08 11.15
N GLY A 310 4.73 -33.66 9.97
CA GLY A 310 3.67 -33.24 9.05
C GLY A 310 4.06 -32.12 8.07
N LEU A 311 5.34 -31.75 7.96
CA LEU A 311 5.79 -30.71 7.03
C LEU A 311 6.00 -31.23 5.59
N ALA A 312 6.10 -32.55 5.40
CA ALA A 312 6.22 -33.20 4.10
C ALA A 312 5.23 -34.38 3.97
N ASP A 313 4.90 -34.77 2.74
CA ASP A 313 3.91 -35.83 2.48
C ASP A 313 4.55 -37.17 2.14
N GLU A 314 5.64 -37.16 1.36
CA GLU A 314 6.22 -38.37 0.80
C GLU A 314 7.73 -38.23 0.60
N MET A 315 8.46 -39.28 0.98
CA MET A 315 9.89 -39.36 0.72
C MET A 315 10.14 -39.92 -0.67
N VAL A 316 10.98 -39.24 -1.46
CA VAL A 316 11.32 -39.64 -2.84
C VAL A 316 12.82 -39.54 -3.09
N ASN A 317 13.30 -40.24 -4.13
CA ASN A 317 14.56 -39.87 -4.76
C ASN A 317 14.31 -38.68 -5.70
N ALA A 318 15.18 -37.67 -5.69
CA ALA A 318 15.06 -36.50 -6.56
C ALA A 318 14.93 -36.89 -8.04
N ALA A 319 15.68 -37.91 -8.49
CA ALA A 319 15.65 -38.40 -9.86
C ALA A 319 14.27 -38.98 -10.27
N ASP A 320 13.48 -39.42 -9.30
CA ASP A 320 12.18 -40.05 -9.52
C ASP A 320 11.02 -39.06 -9.37
N ALA A 321 11.22 -37.88 -8.79
CA ALA A 321 10.16 -36.93 -8.43
C ALA A 321 9.26 -36.54 -9.62
N ILE A 322 9.88 -36.32 -10.79
CA ILE A 322 9.16 -36.05 -12.05
C ILE A 322 8.28 -37.23 -12.45
N SER A 323 8.82 -38.45 -12.39
CA SER A 323 8.10 -39.67 -12.75
C SER A 323 6.95 -39.94 -11.79
N VAL A 324 7.15 -39.67 -10.49
CA VAL A 324 6.12 -39.77 -9.45
C VAL A 324 4.97 -38.80 -9.72
N MET A 325 5.28 -37.52 -9.99
CA MET A 325 4.26 -36.53 -10.32
C MET A 325 3.52 -36.89 -11.62
N ALA A 326 4.25 -37.24 -12.68
CA ALA A 326 3.66 -37.60 -13.96
C ALA A 326 2.75 -38.84 -13.86
N ALA A 327 3.12 -39.83 -13.05
CA ALA A 327 2.29 -41.00 -12.77
C ALA A 327 1.02 -40.62 -11.98
N ALA A 328 1.14 -39.76 -10.98
CA ALA A 328 0.00 -39.29 -10.20
C ALA A 328 -1.01 -38.49 -11.04
N LEU A 329 -0.52 -37.60 -11.92
CA LEU A 329 -1.37 -36.82 -12.83
C LEU A 329 -2.13 -37.70 -13.84
N LYS A 330 -1.59 -38.87 -14.21
CA LYS A 330 -2.23 -39.82 -15.15
C LYS A 330 -3.39 -40.64 -14.54
N ASN A 331 -3.47 -40.75 -13.21
CA ASN A 331 -4.37 -41.70 -12.51
C ASN A 331 -5.65 -41.06 -11.89
N ASN A 332 -6.09 -39.86 -12.30
CA ASN A 332 -7.11 -38.96 -11.69
C ASN A 332 -6.62 -38.20 -10.43
N SER A 333 -6.94 -36.93 -10.14
CA SER A 333 -8.13 -36.11 -10.40
C SER A 333 -7.77 -34.62 -10.42
N LYS A 334 -8.63 -33.79 -11.01
CA LYS A 334 -8.60 -32.32 -10.90
C LYS A 334 -8.39 -31.84 -9.46
N GLY A 335 -7.75 -30.68 -9.30
CA GLY A 335 -7.86 -29.87 -8.09
C GLY A 335 -9.32 -29.76 -7.66
N GLY A 336 -9.55 -29.71 -6.35
CA GLY A 336 -10.82 -30.08 -5.70
C GLY A 336 -12.10 -29.51 -6.32
N ASP A 337 -13.21 -30.24 -6.15
CA ASP A 337 -14.55 -29.78 -6.50
C ASP A 337 -14.96 -28.60 -5.60
N MET A 338 -14.74 -27.39 -6.10
CA MET A 338 -15.54 -26.21 -5.79
C MET A 338 -16.19 -25.74 -7.10
N PRO A 339 -17.47 -25.33 -7.10
CA PRO A 339 -18.11 -24.82 -8.31
C PRO A 339 -17.34 -23.61 -8.83
N GLU A 340 -17.12 -23.54 -10.16
CA GLU A 340 -16.52 -22.38 -10.83
C GLU A 340 -17.24 -21.12 -10.38
N LEU A 341 -16.56 -20.26 -9.62
CA LEU A 341 -16.99 -18.88 -9.44
C LEU A 341 -16.81 -18.19 -10.79
N THR A 342 -17.92 -17.95 -11.47
CA THR A 342 -17.95 -17.13 -12.67
C THR A 342 -17.35 -15.75 -12.35
N ALA A 343 -16.82 -15.04 -13.35
CA ALA A 343 -16.31 -13.67 -13.17
C ALA A 343 -17.35 -12.75 -12.49
N THR A 344 -18.63 -13.06 -12.65
CA THR A 344 -19.75 -12.39 -11.99
C THR A 344 -19.84 -12.68 -10.49
N GLU A 345 -19.60 -13.93 -10.06
CA GLU A 345 -19.61 -14.31 -8.65
C GLU A 345 -18.32 -13.87 -7.93
N ALA A 346 -17.17 -13.85 -8.62
CA ALA A 346 -15.94 -13.26 -8.11
C ALA A 346 -16.07 -11.74 -7.92
N ALA A 347 -16.71 -11.04 -8.88
CA ALA A 347 -17.06 -9.64 -8.73
C ALA A 347 -18.10 -9.42 -7.61
N ALA A 348 -19.06 -10.33 -7.43
CA ALA A 348 -20.04 -10.26 -6.35
C ALA A 348 -19.37 -10.44 -4.98
N GLN A 349 -18.45 -11.40 -4.84
CA GLN A 349 -17.68 -11.59 -3.61
C GLN A 349 -16.76 -10.40 -3.31
N GLU A 350 -16.12 -9.84 -4.32
CA GLU A 350 -15.26 -8.65 -4.14
C GLU A 350 -16.10 -7.42 -3.76
N ASN A 351 -17.25 -7.23 -4.40
CA ASN A 351 -18.20 -6.19 -4.01
C ASN A 351 -18.74 -6.42 -2.59
N GLN A 352 -19.01 -7.67 -2.20
CA GLN A 352 -19.47 -8.02 -0.86
C GLN A 352 -18.39 -7.77 0.20
N ARG A 353 -17.11 -8.03 -0.13
CA ARG A 353 -15.96 -7.69 0.71
C ARG A 353 -15.83 -6.18 0.89
N VAL A 354 -15.88 -5.43 -0.21
CA VAL A 354 -15.82 -3.95 -0.21
C VAL A 354 -16.98 -3.36 0.62
N MET A 355 -18.20 -3.86 0.42
CA MET A 355 -19.37 -3.43 1.21
C MET A 355 -19.28 -3.86 2.67
N GLY A 356 -18.67 -5.02 2.98
CA GLY A 356 -18.42 -5.45 4.35
C GLY A 356 -17.41 -4.56 5.08
N ILE A 357 -16.41 -4.02 4.37
CA ILE A 357 -15.42 -3.09 4.94
C ILE A 357 -16.02 -1.69 5.13
N ILE A 358 -16.75 -1.19 4.13
CA ILE A 358 -17.34 0.15 4.19
C ILE A 358 -18.53 0.19 5.17
N GLY A 359 -19.29 -0.91 5.26
CA GLY A 359 -20.51 -1.01 6.06
C GLY A 359 -20.32 -1.53 7.48
N CYS A 360 -19.10 -1.83 7.93
CA CYS A 360 -18.88 -2.32 9.29
C CYS A 360 -19.12 -1.22 10.35
N PRO A 361 -19.54 -1.57 11.58
CA PRO A 361 -19.75 -0.59 12.65
C PRO A 361 -18.52 0.28 12.94
N GLU A 362 -17.32 -0.29 12.79
CA GLU A 362 -16.03 0.36 13.03
C GLU A 362 -15.69 1.43 11.99
N ALA A 363 -16.26 1.33 10.78
CA ALA A 363 -16.09 2.31 9.70
C ALA A 363 -16.79 3.65 9.99
N LYS A 364 -17.73 3.68 10.94
CA LYS A 364 -18.47 4.89 11.32
C LYS A 364 -17.52 5.91 11.97
N GLY A 365 -17.41 7.09 11.36
CA GLY A 365 -16.47 8.15 11.73
C GLY A 365 -15.04 7.95 11.20
N ARG A 366 -14.84 7.01 10.27
CA ARG A 366 -13.55 6.63 9.66
C ARG A 366 -13.73 6.28 8.17
N GLU A 367 -14.70 6.89 7.51
CA GLU A 367 -15.21 6.51 6.20
C GLU A 367 -14.12 6.60 5.11
N ALA A 368 -13.29 7.64 5.16
CA ALA A 368 -12.16 7.81 4.24
C ALA A 368 -11.09 6.71 4.39
N LEU A 369 -10.83 6.28 5.63
CA LEU A 369 -9.92 5.17 5.92
C LEU A 369 -10.55 3.83 5.49
N ALA A 370 -11.85 3.63 5.74
CA ALA A 370 -12.56 2.43 5.30
C ALA A 370 -12.57 2.29 3.77
N GLN A 371 -12.77 3.39 3.03
CA GLN A 371 -12.67 3.39 1.56
C GLN A 371 -11.25 3.10 1.06
N MET A 372 -10.23 3.64 1.72
CA MET A 372 -8.83 3.34 1.39
C MET A 372 -8.52 1.86 1.60
N LEU A 373 -8.96 1.28 2.73
CA LEU A 373 -8.78 -0.14 3.04
C LEU A 373 -9.57 -1.05 2.09
N ALA A 374 -10.79 -0.66 1.71
CA ALA A 374 -11.59 -1.41 0.75
C ALA A 374 -10.96 -1.46 -0.65
N GLY A 375 -10.30 -0.36 -1.06
CA GLY A 375 -9.57 -0.25 -2.32
C GLY A 375 -8.22 -0.98 -2.37
N GLN A 376 -7.75 -1.54 -1.25
CA GLN A 376 -6.54 -2.37 -1.24
C GLN A 376 -6.88 -3.83 -1.60
N PRO A 377 -6.33 -4.37 -2.71
CA PRO A 377 -6.53 -5.76 -3.08
C PRO A 377 -6.02 -6.70 -1.98
N GLY A 378 -6.82 -7.70 -1.60
CA GLY A 378 -6.46 -8.68 -0.58
C GLY A 378 -6.73 -8.28 0.88
N MET A 379 -7.21 -7.06 1.15
CA MET A 379 -7.62 -6.64 2.50
C MET A 379 -8.87 -7.40 2.96
N SER A 380 -8.80 -8.23 4.00
CA SER A 380 -9.99 -8.91 4.52
C SER A 380 -10.88 -7.97 5.33
N VAL A 381 -12.18 -8.28 5.45
CA VAL A 381 -13.12 -7.50 6.27
C VAL A 381 -12.65 -7.44 7.73
N ALA A 382 -12.18 -8.55 8.29
CA ALA A 382 -11.70 -8.63 9.66
C ALA A 382 -10.43 -7.79 9.91
N GLN A 383 -9.49 -7.78 8.96
CA GLN A 383 -8.29 -6.94 9.05
C GLN A 383 -8.65 -5.45 8.96
N ALA A 384 -9.54 -5.08 8.03
CA ALA A 384 -9.99 -3.70 7.94
C ALA A 384 -10.73 -3.25 9.21
N GLN A 385 -11.56 -4.11 9.80
CA GLN A 385 -12.23 -3.85 11.08
C GLN A 385 -11.22 -3.65 12.21
N ALA A 386 -10.17 -4.46 12.30
CA ALA A 386 -9.14 -4.31 13.31
C ALA A 386 -8.38 -2.99 13.14
N ILE A 387 -8.06 -2.59 11.91
CA ILE A 387 -7.39 -1.32 11.59
C ILE A 387 -8.32 -0.13 11.93
N LEU A 388 -9.60 -0.22 11.59
CA LEU A 388 -10.60 0.81 11.89
C LEU A 388 -10.86 0.93 13.40
N ALA A 389 -10.87 -0.18 14.14
CA ALA A 389 -11.01 -0.19 15.58
C ALA A 389 -9.79 0.41 16.31
N ALA A 390 -8.58 0.18 15.76
CA ALA A 390 -7.33 0.71 16.31
C ALA A 390 -7.09 2.18 15.93
N ALA A 391 -7.71 2.67 14.85
CA ALA A 391 -7.62 4.06 14.46
C ALA A 391 -8.44 4.95 15.41
N ALA A 392 -7.85 6.05 15.88
CA ALA A 392 -8.61 7.11 16.54
C ALA A 392 -9.73 7.58 15.57
N PRO A 393 -10.97 7.81 16.04
CA PRO A 393 -11.99 8.42 15.19
C PRO A 393 -11.39 9.69 14.59
N GLN A 394 -11.48 9.85 13.27
CA GLN A 394 -11.22 11.17 12.73
C GLN A 394 -12.27 12.09 13.36
N GLN A 395 -11.84 13.20 13.97
CA GLN A 395 -12.76 14.28 14.28
C GLN A 395 -13.40 14.64 12.95
N GLY A 396 -14.66 14.24 12.80
CA GLY A 396 -15.40 14.44 11.57
C GLY A 396 -15.24 15.90 11.18
N VAL A 397 -14.87 16.16 9.94
CA VAL A 397 -15.14 17.46 9.34
C VAL A 397 -16.66 17.51 9.25
N VAL A 398 -17.29 17.91 10.34
CA VAL A 398 -18.71 18.20 10.41
C VAL A 398 -18.92 19.24 9.32
N SER A 399 -19.71 18.91 8.30
CA SER A 399 -19.92 19.82 7.19
C SER A 399 -20.40 21.17 7.74
N GLU A 400 -20.05 22.29 7.10
CA GLU A 400 -20.53 23.59 7.58
C GLU A 400 -22.07 23.61 7.65
N ALA A 401 -22.76 22.87 6.78
CA ALA A 401 -24.20 22.64 6.84
C ALA A 401 -24.66 21.99 8.17
N ASP A 402 -24.01 20.91 8.61
CA ASP A 402 -24.31 20.25 9.88
C ASP A 402 -23.98 21.15 11.08
N ARG A 403 -22.90 21.94 10.98
CA ARG A 403 -22.54 22.93 12.01
C ARG A 403 -23.57 24.07 12.10
N ILE A 404 -24.15 24.49 10.97
CA ILE A 404 -25.20 25.51 10.90
C ILE A 404 -26.51 25.00 11.51
N MET A 405 -26.89 23.76 11.20
CA MET A 405 -28.11 23.15 11.72
C MET A 405 -28.04 22.84 13.22
N ALA A 406 -26.82 22.68 13.76
CA ALA A 406 -26.58 22.43 15.19
C ALA A 406 -26.45 23.70 16.05
N LEU A 407 -26.61 24.89 15.48
CA LEU A 407 -26.56 26.15 16.23
C LEU A 407 -27.79 26.29 17.14
N ASP A 408 -27.59 26.77 18.38
CA ASP A 408 -28.69 27.07 19.30
C ASP A 408 -29.67 28.09 18.70
N GLU A 409 -29.17 29.01 17.87
CA GLU A 409 -29.96 30.02 17.16
C GLU A 409 -30.85 29.46 16.04
N ALA A 410 -30.60 28.23 15.58
CA ALA A 410 -31.43 27.53 14.61
C ALA A 410 -32.74 27.00 15.23
N ASN A 411 -32.80 26.85 16.55
CA ASN A 411 -34.02 26.43 17.25
C ASN A 411 -35.12 27.50 17.11
N GLY A 412 -36.23 27.12 16.49
CA GLY A 412 -37.35 27.98 16.10
C GLY A 412 -37.14 28.73 14.78
N ARG A 413 -36.11 28.38 13.99
CA ARG A 413 -35.74 28.98 12.69
C ARG A 413 -35.21 27.92 11.72
N GLU A 414 -35.74 26.71 11.84
CA GLU A 414 -35.20 25.50 11.21
C GLU A 414 -35.20 25.61 9.68
N GLU A 415 -36.21 26.24 9.11
CA GLU A 415 -36.35 26.43 7.66
C GLU A 415 -35.33 27.44 7.10
N LEU A 416 -35.04 28.50 7.87
CA LEU A 416 -33.99 29.47 7.52
C LEU A 416 -32.59 28.86 7.70
N ALA A 417 -32.37 28.09 8.76
CA ALA A 417 -31.12 27.38 8.99
C ALA A 417 -30.83 26.38 7.86
N ALA A 418 -31.85 25.64 7.40
CA ALA A 418 -31.73 24.72 6.26
C ALA A 418 -31.39 25.45 4.95
N THR A 419 -31.96 26.63 4.73
CA THR A 419 -31.66 27.46 3.56
C THR A 419 -30.22 27.98 3.58
N LEU A 420 -29.73 28.43 4.74
CA LEU A 420 -28.35 28.89 4.91
C LEU A 420 -27.35 27.73 4.77
N ALA A 421 -27.69 26.54 5.28
CA ALA A 421 -26.89 25.33 5.13
C ALA A 421 -26.74 24.87 3.67
N ALA A 422 -27.66 25.25 2.79
CA ALA A 422 -27.63 24.93 1.36
C ALA A 422 -26.87 25.96 0.49
N MET A 423 -26.42 27.08 1.06
CA MET A 423 -25.69 28.12 0.32
C MET A 423 -24.20 27.77 0.16
N PRO A 424 -23.61 27.85 -1.06
CA PRO A 424 -22.16 27.69 -1.24
C PRO A 424 -21.39 28.75 -0.43
N ASP A 425 -20.28 28.35 0.19
CA ASP A 425 -19.39 29.21 1.01
C ASP A 425 -20.03 29.82 2.28
N MET A 426 -21.22 29.36 2.70
CA MET A 426 -21.81 29.74 3.98
C MET A 426 -21.11 29.03 5.15
N THR A 427 -20.62 29.81 6.11
CA THR A 427 -19.98 29.29 7.32
C THR A 427 -20.92 29.37 8.52
N ALA A 428 -20.71 28.50 9.52
CA ALA A 428 -21.49 28.47 10.76
C ALA A 428 -21.47 29.83 11.49
N GLU A 429 -20.36 30.55 11.50
CA GLU A 429 -20.25 31.88 12.12
C GLU A 429 -21.12 32.94 11.42
N ARG A 430 -21.15 32.91 10.07
CA ARG A 430 -22.01 33.81 9.29
C ARG A 430 -23.48 33.44 9.45
N ALA A 431 -23.81 32.16 9.39
CA ALA A 431 -25.17 31.69 9.59
C ALA A 431 -25.69 31.99 10.99
N LYS A 432 -24.85 31.84 12.03
CA LYS A 432 -25.18 32.21 13.42
C LYS A 432 -25.61 33.66 13.55
N THR A 433 -24.86 34.56 12.90
CA THR A 433 -25.18 35.99 12.90
C THR A 433 -26.52 36.28 12.22
N ILE A 434 -26.81 35.60 11.10
CA ILE A 434 -28.07 35.74 10.35
C ILE A 434 -29.25 35.15 11.13
N LEU A 435 -29.08 33.98 11.73
CA LEU A 435 -30.10 33.29 12.53
C LEU A 435 -30.43 34.08 13.81
N ALA A 436 -29.43 34.67 14.46
CA ALA A 436 -29.65 35.52 15.64
C ALA A 436 -30.52 36.75 15.33
N ALA A 437 -30.41 37.30 14.12
CA ALA A 437 -31.15 38.49 13.68
C ALA A 437 -32.57 38.19 13.14
N ALA A 438 -32.89 36.93 12.83
CA ALA A 438 -34.18 36.56 12.26
C ALA A 438 -35.26 36.35 13.37
N PRO A 439 -36.53 36.67 13.11
CA PRO A 439 -37.62 36.33 14.04
C PRO A 439 -37.86 34.81 14.09
N ARG A 440 -38.26 34.27 15.25
CA ARG A 440 -38.61 32.84 15.41
C ARG A 440 -39.96 32.55 14.76
N ALA A 441 -40.06 31.43 14.04
CA ALA A 441 -41.31 30.99 13.43
C ALA A 441 -42.36 30.72 14.52
N GLY A 442 -43.50 31.40 14.46
CA GLY A 442 -44.59 31.31 15.43
C GLY A 442 -44.73 32.52 16.37
N ALA A 443 -43.92 33.56 16.25
CA ALA A 443 -44.19 34.83 16.91
C ALA A 443 -45.36 35.55 16.20
N THR A 444 -46.45 35.82 16.92
CA THR A 444 -47.53 36.71 16.48
C THR A 444 -46.91 38.00 15.94
N SER A 445 -47.40 38.47 14.79
CA SER A 445 -46.86 39.71 14.23
C SER A 445 -47.01 40.83 15.27
N LEU A 446 -46.10 41.82 15.24
CA LEU A 446 -46.21 42.98 16.14
C LEU A 446 -47.60 43.61 16.03
N SER A 447 -48.16 43.64 14.83
CA SER A 447 -49.53 44.09 14.55
C SER A 447 -50.59 43.28 15.28
N ASP A 448 -50.52 41.95 15.24
CA ASP A 448 -51.48 41.08 15.94
C ASP A 448 -51.35 41.23 17.47
N SER A 449 -50.12 41.43 17.95
CA SER A 449 -49.83 41.59 19.38
C SER A 449 -50.33 42.94 19.91
N ILE A 450 -50.29 44.00 19.10
CA ILE A 450 -50.83 45.32 19.44
C ILE A 450 -52.37 45.33 19.34
N LEU A 451 -52.94 44.68 18.32
CA LEU A 451 -54.39 44.58 18.13
C LEU A 451 -55.08 43.71 19.20
N ALA A 452 -54.34 42.78 19.82
CA ALA A 452 -54.84 41.93 20.90
C ALA A 452 -54.87 42.63 22.29
N LEU A 453 -54.36 43.86 22.40
CA LEU A 453 -54.40 44.63 23.65
C LEU A 453 -55.84 45.01 24.01
N ASP A 454 -56.19 44.99 25.30
CA ASP A 454 -57.50 45.42 25.76
C ASP A 454 -57.74 46.91 25.49
N GLU A 455 -56.67 47.72 25.53
CA GLU A 455 -56.67 49.16 25.21
C GLU A 455 -56.87 49.45 23.71
N ALA A 456 -56.72 48.44 22.85
CA ALA A 456 -57.00 48.55 21.41
C ALA A 456 -58.49 48.41 21.08
N LYS A 457 -59.32 47.89 22.00
CA LYS A 457 -60.77 47.71 21.79
C LYS A 457 -61.46 49.06 21.66
N GLY A 458 -62.08 49.32 20.51
CA GLY A 458 -62.68 50.59 20.14
C GLY A 458 -61.71 51.63 19.55
N ARG A 459 -60.43 51.25 19.33
CA ARG A 459 -59.34 52.10 18.82
C ARG A 459 -58.47 51.35 17.79
N GLU A 460 -59.07 50.41 17.07
CA GLU A 460 -58.39 49.43 16.22
C GLU A 460 -57.63 50.10 15.06
N GLU A 461 -58.13 51.22 14.53
CA GLU A 461 -57.46 51.96 13.45
C GLU A 461 -56.18 52.66 13.92
N LEU A 462 -56.15 53.14 15.17
CA LEU A 462 -54.95 53.73 15.78
C LEU A 462 -53.93 52.64 16.12
N ALA A 463 -54.38 51.52 16.69
CA ALA A 463 -53.57 50.34 16.97
C ALA A 463 -52.89 49.80 15.71
N GLY A 464 -53.63 49.72 14.59
CA GLY A 464 -53.08 49.31 13.29
C GLY A 464 -52.02 50.27 12.75
N LYS A 465 -52.19 51.59 12.93
CA LYS A 465 -51.17 52.58 12.51
C LYS A 465 -49.92 52.52 13.37
N LEU A 466 -50.05 52.37 14.69
CA LEU A 466 -48.90 52.22 15.60
C LEU A 466 -48.03 51.01 15.21
N ALA A 467 -48.64 49.90 14.82
CA ALA A 467 -47.93 48.71 14.37
C ALA A 467 -47.08 48.89 13.09
N THR A 468 -47.33 49.95 12.32
CA THR A 468 -46.56 50.27 11.10
C THR A 468 -45.40 51.23 11.34
N ILE A 469 -45.24 51.77 12.56
CA ILE A 469 -44.15 52.70 12.88
C ILE A 469 -42.86 51.90 13.11
N PRO A 470 -41.76 52.21 12.38
CA PRO A 470 -40.48 51.53 12.57
C PRO A 470 -39.95 51.68 14.00
N GLY A 471 -39.64 50.55 14.65
CA GLY A 471 -39.11 50.53 16.03
C GLY A 471 -40.16 50.56 17.14
N MET A 472 -41.46 50.53 16.82
CA MET A 472 -42.54 50.44 17.80
C MET A 472 -42.51 49.11 18.57
N THR A 473 -42.73 49.15 19.89
CA THR A 473 -42.91 47.95 20.73
C THR A 473 -44.36 47.82 21.23
N VAL A 474 -44.74 46.63 21.72
CA VAL A 474 -46.10 46.37 22.24
C VAL A 474 -46.40 47.23 23.47
N GLU A 475 -45.45 47.39 24.38
CA GLU A 475 -45.56 48.25 25.57
C GLU A 475 -45.74 49.73 25.21
N GLN A 476 -44.97 50.24 24.24
CA GLN A 476 -45.12 51.62 23.76
C GLN A 476 -46.50 51.85 23.13
N ALA A 477 -46.97 50.88 22.33
CA ALA A 477 -48.31 50.94 21.76
C ALA A 477 -49.40 50.88 22.85
N ARG A 478 -49.23 50.08 23.91
CA ARG A 478 -50.16 50.02 25.04
C ARG A 478 -50.26 51.36 25.77
N GLU A 479 -49.14 52.02 26.06
CA GLU A 479 -49.13 53.33 26.72
C GLU A 479 -49.78 54.42 25.86
N LEU A 480 -49.48 54.44 24.56
CA LEU A 480 -50.07 55.39 23.62
C LEU A 480 -51.58 55.15 23.42
N LEU A 481 -52.00 53.88 23.40
CA LEU A 481 -53.41 53.51 23.34
C LEU A 481 -54.13 53.84 24.64
N ALA A 482 -53.52 53.70 25.81
CA ALA A 482 -54.11 54.06 27.10
C ALA A 482 -54.25 55.59 27.29
N ALA A 483 -53.33 56.38 26.71
CA ALA A 483 -53.29 57.83 26.84
C ALA A 483 -54.24 58.58 25.88
N ALA A 484 -54.80 57.90 24.87
CA ALA A 484 -55.73 58.53 23.93
C ALA A 484 -57.12 58.76 24.57
N PRO A 485 -57.83 59.87 24.26
CA PRO A 485 -59.18 60.11 24.79
C PRO A 485 -60.24 59.21 24.12
N ASP A 486 -61.28 58.83 24.89
CA ASP A 486 -62.37 57.95 24.43
C ASP A 486 -63.15 58.54 23.26
N ALA A 487 -63.36 57.73 22.22
CA ALA A 487 -64.18 58.07 21.06
C ALA A 487 -65.67 58.00 21.41
N SER A 488 -66.15 58.96 22.21
CA SER A 488 -67.58 59.28 22.33
C SER A 488 -67.79 60.79 22.37
N GLY A 489 -67.77 61.42 21.19
CA GLY A 489 -68.09 62.84 21.06
C GLY A 489 -67.75 63.41 19.68
N SER A 490 -68.78 63.80 18.93
CA SER A 490 -68.67 64.52 17.67
C SER A 490 -68.01 65.89 17.85
N GLY A 491 -66.95 66.18 17.09
CA GLY A 491 -66.39 67.52 16.95
C GLY A 491 -64.91 67.49 16.61
N GLY A 492 -64.57 67.76 15.35
CA GLY A 492 -63.18 67.79 14.90
C GLY A 492 -62.37 68.90 15.57
N THR A 493 -61.20 68.55 16.10
CA THR A 493 -60.09 69.48 16.33
C THR A 493 -58.74 68.73 16.37
N ASN A 494 -57.98 68.93 15.29
CA ASN A 494 -56.54 68.73 15.01
C ASN A 494 -55.69 67.73 15.82
N MET A 495 -55.31 66.68 15.07
CA MET A 495 -54.42 65.55 15.37
C MET A 495 -52.92 65.90 15.49
N ASN A 496 -52.53 67.19 15.38
CA ASN A 496 -51.12 67.62 15.40
C ASN A 496 -50.59 67.96 16.80
N ASN A 497 -51.45 68.33 17.76
CA ASN A 497 -50.96 68.83 19.06
C ASN A 497 -50.45 67.75 20.03
N ALA A 498 -50.91 66.50 19.91
CA ALA A 498 -50.45 65.40 20.77
C ALA A 498 -49.10 64.82 20.32
N PHE A 499 -48.86 64.77 19.00
CA PHE A 499 -47.61 64.32 18.42
C PHE A 499 -46.47 65.35 18.62
N ASP A 500 -46.79 66.65 18.50
CA ASP A 500 -45.81 67.71 18.75
C ASP A 500 -45.38 67.81 20.23
N GLN A 501 -46.28 67.54 21.19
CA GLN A 501 -45.93 67.47 22.62
C GLN A 501 -45.03 66.26 22.95
N PHE A 502 -45.23 65.13 22.29
CA PHE A 502 -44.41 63.93 22.47
C PHE A 502 -42.99 64.11 21.89
N MET A 503 -42.87 64.76 20.73
CA MET A 503 -41.58 65.05 20.09
C MET A 503 -40.72 66.07 20.86
N GLN A 504 -41.34 67.00 21.62
CA GLN A 504 -40.61 67.95 22.48
C GLN A 504 -39.99 67.32 23.73
N LEU A 505 -40.55 66.22 24.25
CA LEU A 505 -40.06 65.55 25.46
C LEU A 505 -38.94 64.52 25.19
N HIS A 506 -38.76 64.09 23.93
CA HIS A 506 -37.88 62.98 23.56
C HIS A 506 -36.86 63.26 22.44
N SER A 507 -36.65 64.53 22.06
CA SER A 507 -35.60 64.87 21.08
C SER A 507 -34.21 65.00 21.72
N PRO A 508 -33.17 64.26 21.27
CA PRO A 508 -31.78 64.49 21.66
C PRO A 508 -31.25 65.80 21.06
N ALA A 509 -30.33 66.45 21.79
CA ALA A 509 -29.74 67.74 21.44
C ALA A 509 -29.08 67.73 20.05
N SER A 510 -29.36 68.77 19.27
CA SER A 510 -28.73 69.10 18.00
C SER A 510 -27.21 69.25 18.13
N LEU A 511 -26.45 68.48 17.33
CA LEU A 511 -25.02 68.67 17.14
C LEU A 511 -24.77 69.92 16.28
N SER A 512 -24.26 70.97 16.92
CA SER A 512 -23.69 72.14 16.24
C SER A 512 -22.30 71.83 15.68
N GLY A 513 -22.09 72.09 14.38
CA GLY A 513 -20.77 72.11 13.78
C GLY A 513 -20.01 73.41 14.09
N SER A 514 -18.73 73.29 14.44
CA SER A 514 -17.70 74.35 14.38
C SER A 514 -16.32 73.69 14.37
N SER A 515 -15.62 73.65 13.23
CA SER A 515 -14.51 74.57 12.88
C SER A 515 -13.37 74.64 13.89
N GLY A 516 -12.23 74.01 13.56
CA GLY A 516 -10.97 74.15 14.31
C GLY A 516 -9.80 73.63 13.48
N ASN A 517 -8.83 74.52 13.24
CA ASN A 517 -7.74 74.47 12.26
C ASN A 517 -6.41 74.09 12.95
N SER A 518 -5.56 73.23 12.38
CA SER A 518 -4.08 73.34 12.35
C SER A 518 -3.32 72.02 12.04
N ASN A 519 -2.68 72.00 10.88
CA ASN A 519 -1.38 71.42 10.48
C ASN A 519 -0.67 70.33 11.34
N ASP A 520 -0.50 69.18 10.66
CA ASP A 520 0.74 68.42 10.38
C ASP A 520 1.35 67.35 11.33
N VAL A 521 1.48 66.15 10.73
CA VAL A 521 2.57 65.15 10.77
C VAL A 521 2.51 64.01 11.80
N ASP A 522 2.65 62.80 11.24
CA ASP A 522 3.03 61.49 11.80
C ASP A 522 2.12 60.80 12.83
N THR A 523 1.34 59.84 12.34
CA THR A 523 0.84 58.72 13.18
C THR A 523 0.87 57.34 12.52
N ASP A 524 1.53 57.20 11.34
CA ASP A 524 1.73 55.90 10.67
C ASP A 524 2.99 55.13 11.16
N THR A 525 3.68 55.63 12.18
CA THR A 525 4.99 55.10 12.63
C THR A 525 5.05 54.66 14.09
N GLN A 526 3.92 54.63 14.84
CA GLN A 526 3.93 54.24 16.27
C GLN A 526 3.11 53.01 16.67
N LEU A 527 2.55 52.24 15.73
CA LEU A 527 1.93 50.94 16.05
C LEU A 527 2.60 49.75 15.35
N LEU A 528 3.88 49.93 14.99
CA LEU A 528 4.70 48.91 14.33
C LEU A 528 6.01 48.62 15.08
N MET A 529 5.98 48.56 16.42
CA MET A 529 7.02 47.92 17.25
C MET A 529 6.47 47.44 18.60
N SER A 530 5.72 46.34 18.61
CA SER A 530 5.65 45.39 19.75
C SER A 530 4.65 44.26 19.45
N ILE A 531 5.10 43.21 18.76
CA ILE A 531 5.08 41.82 19.26
C ILE A 531 5.70 40.90 18.19
N PRO A 532 6.59 39.97 18.56
CA PRO A 532 7.59 39.36 17.66
C PRO A 532 7.17 37.97 17.15
N GLY A 533 7.58 37.58 15.92
CA GLY A 533 7.73 36.14 15.63
C GLY A 533 7.76 35.59 14.20
N THR A 534 7.44 36.31 13.12
CA THR A 534 7.65 35.77 11.75
C THR A 534 8.21 36.83 10.80
N ARG A 535 9.41 36.58 10.26
CA ARG A 535 9.97 37.32 9.13
C ARG A 535 9.73 36.48 7.86
N ALA A 536 8.88 36.97 6.97
CA ALA A 536 8.81 36.53 5.58
C ALA A 536 9.39 37.65 4.71
N THR A 537 10.37 37.31 3.87
CA THR A 537 10.94 38.19 2.83
C THR A 537 10.46 37.72 1.45
N LYS A 538 9.69 38.57 0.75
CA LYS A 538 9.72 38.70 -0.73
C LYS A 538 10.64 39.90 -1.03
N GLY A 539 11.62 39.81 -1.92
CA GLY A 539 11.49 40.10 -3.37
C GLY A 539 11.18 41.59 -3.57
N GLU A 540 11.93 42.43 -4.30
CA GLU A 540 12.55 42.24 -5.61
C GLU A 540 13.56 43.38 -5.95
N ASP A 541 14.38 43.09 -6.96
CA ASP A 541 14.90 43.97 -8.03
C ASP A 541 15.98 45.07 -7.84
N LYS A 542 17.10 44.79 -8.53
CA LYS A 542 17.92 45.63 -9.42
C LYS A 542 18.87 46.68 -8.84
N LEU A 543 20.16 46.32 -8.88
CA LEU A 543 21.16 46.91 -9.78
C LEU A 543 22.31 45.92 -10.02
#